data_AF-A0A3A8KJ92-F1
#
_entry.id   AF-A0A3A8KJ92-F1
#
_cell.length_a   1.000
_cell.length_b   1.000
_cell.length_c   1.000
_cell.angle_alpha   90.00
_cell.angle_beta   90.00
_cell.angle_gamma   90.00
#
_symmetry.space_group_name_H-M   'P 1'
#
loop_
_entity.id
_entity.type
_entity.pdbx_description
1 polymer ?
#
loop_
_entity_poly.entity_id
_entity_poly.type
_entity_poly.pdbx_seq_one_letter_code
_entity_poly.pdbx_strand_id
1 'polypeptide(L)'
;MATKQAKPVKRKGRLTVDDVRELALALPATEERPSYGTPGFRVSNKLFARVLDDDSIVIKVDFDHREALLQTQPDVFRVTPHYQDWPMVIVQLTTVKRPLLQSLLKEAWRRCASAKVLKAELSSSPETPSPRTARKRSPGRKA
;
A
#
# COMPACT_ATOMS: atom_id res chain seq x y z
N MET A 1 -19.77 -17.41 5.01
CA MET A 1 -20.49 -16.13 4.82
C MET A 1 -19.86 -15.41 3.65
N ALA A 2 -20.61 -15.25 2.56
CA ALA A 2 -20.12 -14.73 1.29
C ALA A 2 -20.21 -13.21 1.27
N THR A 3 -19.07 -12.51 1.18
CA THR A 3 -19.07 -11.11 0.77
C THR A 3 -19.05 -11.06 -0.75
N LYS A 4 -20.26 -10.94 -1.31
CA LYS A 4 -20.55 -10.54 -2.68
C LYS A 4 -19.75 -9.26 -2.99
N GLN A 5 -18.65 -9.36 -3.73
CA GLN A 5 -17.98 -8.18 -4.26
C GLN A 5 -18.69 -7.78 -5.55
N ALA A 6 -19.32 -6.61 -5.50
CA ALA A 6 -19.99 -5.99 -6.62
C ALA A 6 -18.95 -5.62 -7.69
N LYS A 7 -19.26 -5.94 -8.95
CA LYS A 7 -18.43 -5.58 -10.11
C LYS A 7 -18.35 -4.04 -10.22
N PRO A 8 -17.16 -3.42 -10.20
CA PRO A 8 -17.08 -1.98 -10.30
C PRO A 8 -17.12 -1.56 -11.76
N VAL A 9 -17.98 -0.59 -12.00
CA VAL A 9 -18.26 0.02 -13.27
C VAL A 9 -17.04 0.87 -13.65
N LYS A 10 -16.31 0.49 -14.70
CA LYS A 10 -15.17 1.25 -15.25
C LYS A 10 -15.58 2.70 -15.53
N ARG A 11 -15.25 3.65 -14.65
CA ARG A 11 -15.38 5.09 -14.90
C ARG A 11 -14.01 5.62 -15.33
N LYS A 12 -13.91 5.98 -16.61
CA LYS A 12 -12.71 6.57 -17.22
C LYS A 12 -12.20 7.75 -16.38
N GLY A 13 -11.02 7.61 -15.77
CA GLY A 13 -10.22 8.73 -15.27
C GLY A 13 -10.05 8.88 -13.76
N ARG A 14 -10.81 8.18 -12.92
CA ARG A 14 -10.66 8.26 -11.45
C ARG A 14 -10.45 6.86 -10.87
N LEU A 15 -9.36 6.67 -10.13
CA LEU A 15 -9.13 5.42 -9.41
C LEU A 15 -10.05 5.37 -8.21
N THR A 16 -10.53 4.18 -7.90
CA THR A 16 -11.41 3.94 -6.76
C THR A 16 -10.74 2.98 -5.79
N VAL A 17 -11.33 2.86 -4.59
CA VAL A 17 -10.93 1.83 -3.62
C VAL A 17 -10.95 0.43 -4.24
N ASP A 18 -11.82 0.18 -5.22
CA ASP A 18 -11.84 -1.13 -5.87
C ASP A 18 -10.62 -1.37 -6.76
N ASP A 19 -10.11 -0.37 -7.48
CA ASP A 19 -8.84 -0.51 -8.21
C ASP A 19 -7.69 -0.81 -7.23
N VAL A 20 -7.68 -0.16 -6.06
CA VAL A 20 -6.69 -0.43 -5.00
C VAL A 20 -6.80 -1.88 -4.53
N ARG A 21 -8.03 -2.35 -4.30
CA ARG A 21 -8.33 -3.72 -3.89
C ARG A 21 -7.89 -4.73 -4.94
N GLU A 22 -8.21 -4.51 -6.22
CA GLU A 22 -7.79 -5.35 -7.34
C GLU A 22 -6.26 -5.46 -7.38
N LEU A 23 -5.55 -4.33 -7.31
CA LEU A 23 -4.10 -4.29 -7.33
C LEU A 23 -3.44 -4.93 -6.10
N ALA A 24 -4.02 -4.74 -4.91
CA ALA A 24 -3.50 -5.29 -3.67
C ALA A 24 -3.73 -6.80 -3.58
N LEU A 25 -4.92 -7.28 -3.96
CA LEU A 25 -5.28 -8.70 -3.97
C LEU A 25 -4.59 -9.48 -5.08
N ALA A 26 -4.13 -8.81 -6.14
CA ALA A 26 -3.26 -9.42 -7.16
C ALA A 26 -1.88 -9.84 -6.61
N LEU A 27 -1.47 -9.31 -5.44
CA LEU A 27 -0.19 -9.65 -4.82
C LEU A 27 -0.30 -10.94 -3.98
N PRO A 28 0.73 -11.81 -4.00
CA PRO A 28 0.65 -13.09 -3.30
C PRO A 28 0.61 -12.92 -1.79
N ALA A 29 -0.14 -13.81 -1.12
CA ALA A 29 -0.32 -13.81 0.33
C ALA A 29 -0.84 -12.48 0.92
N THR A 30 -1.59 -11.72 0.13
CA THR A 30 -2.34 -10.54 0.59
C THR A 30 -3.72 -10.95 1.11
N GLU A 31 -4.06 -10.46 2.28
CA GLU A 31 -5.38 -10.58 2.89
C GLU A 31 -5.99 -9.18 3.05
N GLU A 32 -7.24 -9.03 2.62
CA GLU A 32 -8.06 -7.88 3.01
C GLU A 32 -8.71 -8.17 4.36
N ARG A 33 -8.46 -7.31 5.34
CA ARG A 33 -9.17 -7.33 6.63
C ARG A 33 -9.63 -5.94 7.04
N PRO A 34 -10.88 -5.79 7.53
CA PRO A 34 -11.35 -4.52 8.06
C PRO A 34 -10.47 -4.09 9.24
N SER A 35 -10.09 -2.81 9.24
CA SER A 35 -9.28 -2.18 10.26
C SER A 35 -9.94 -0.86 10.63
N TYR A 36 -10.47 -0.75 11.85
CA TYR A 36 -11.21 0.45 12.29
C TYR A 36 -12.35 0.85 11.33
N GLY A 37 -13.13 -0.13 10.87
CA GLY A 37 -14.27 0.11 9.97
C GLY A 37 -13.92 0.35 8.49
N THR A 38 -12.63 0.43 8.13
CA THR A 38 -12.17 0.63 6.75
C THR A 38 -11.39 -0.58 6.22
N PRO A 39 -11.41 -0.88 4.91
CA PRO A 39 -10.67 -2.01 4.36
C PRO A 39 -9.15 -1.81 4.48
N GLY A 40 -8.46 -2.79 5.07
CA GLY A 40 -7.02 -2.79 5.28
C GLY A 40 -6.34 -4.01 4.65
N PHE A 41 -5.29 -3.79 3.87
CA PHE A 41 -4.55 -4.83 3.16
C PHE A 41 -3.30 -5.23 3.95
N ARG A 42 -3.21 -6.53 4.25
CA ARG A 42 -2.15 -7.12 5.05
C ARG A 42 -1.44 -8.22 4.25
N VAL A 43 -0.13 -8.34 4.41
CA VAL A 43 0.66 -9.47 3.90
C VAL A 43 1.42 -10.09 5.07
N SER A 44 1.34 -11.42 5.22
CA SER A 44 2.01 -12.14 6.33
C SER A 44 1.75 -11.48 7.70
N ASN A 45 0.49 -11.15 8.00
CA ASN A 45 0.08 -10.47 9.24
C ASN A 45 0.61 -9.02 9.44
N LYS A 46 1.16 -8.39 8.39
CA LYS A 46 1.63 -6.98 8.43
C LYS A 46 0.79 -6.10 7.51
N LEU A 47 0.28 -4.99 8.05
CA LEU A 47 -0.45 -3.97 7.28
C LEU A 47 0.52 -3.18 6.40
N PHE A 48 0.26 -3.15 5.10
CA PHE A 48 1.06 -2.38 4.14
C PHE A 48 0.25 -1.28 3.45
N ALA A 49 -1.07 -1.44 3.32
CA ALA A 49 -1.97 -0.42 2.79
C ALA A 49 -3.30 -0.44 3.54
N ARG A 50 -3.93 0.73 3.67
CA ARG A 50 -5.26 0.87 4.28
C ARG A 50 -6.03 1.93 3.53
N VAL A 51 -7.32 1.73 3.38
CA VAL A 51 -8.21 2.79 2.91
C VAL A 51 -8.48 3.76 4.05
N LEU A 52 -8.36 5.06 3.78
CA LEU A 52 -8.70 6.11 4.73
C LEU A 52 -10.11 6.64 4.46
N ASP A 53 -10.40 6.85 3.18
CA ASP A 53 -11.64 7.39 2.64
C ASP A 53 -11.91 6.77 1.26
N ASP A 54 -13.09 6.99 0.67
CA ASP A 54 -13.44 6.49 -0.68
C ASP A 54 -12.49 7.01 -1.78
N ASP A 55 -11.86 8.17 -1.56
CA ASP A 55 -10.94 8.79 -2.50
C ASP A 55 -9.48 8.83 -1.99
N SER A 56 -9.17 8.30 -0.80
CA SER A 56 -7.82 8.40 -0.19
C SER A 56 -7.39 7.12 0.52
N ILE A 57 -6.12 6.75 0.36
CA ILE A 57 -5.54 5.57 1.02
C ILE A 57 -4.24 5.92 1.73
N VAL A 58 -3.88 5.13 2.73
CA VAL A 58 -2.59 5.19 3.41
C VAL A 58 -1.76 4.00 2.97
N ILE A 59 -0.56 4.27 2.46
CA ILE A 59 0.40 3.24 2.07
C ILE A 59 1.64 3.35 2.95
N LYS A 60 2.17 2.20 3.38
CA LYS A 60 3.42 2.13 4.14
C LYS A 60 4.62 2.38 3.22
N VAL A 61 5.34 3.46 3.47
CA VAL A 61 6.49 3.91 2.68
C VAL A 61 7.67 4.25 3.60
N ASP A 62 8.90 4.12 3.12
CA ASP A 62 10.07 4.61 3.86
C ASP A 62 10.05 6.15 3.98
N PHE A 63 10.71 6.71 4.98
CA PHE A 63 10.78 8.16 5.16
C PHE A 63 11.42 8.87 3.97
N ASP A 64 12.53 8.33 3.45
CA ASP A 64 13.24 8.93 2.33
C ASP A 64 12.36 8.97 1.06
N HIS A 65 11.71 7.83 0.77
CA HIS A 65 10.81 7.73 -0.38
C HIS A 65 9.54 8.59 -0.17
N ARG A 66 9.02 8.70 1.07
CA ARG A 66 7.91 9.61 1.38
C ARG A 66 8.27 11.06 1.09
N GLU A 67 9.42 11.52 1.55
CA GLU A 67 9.88 12.89 1.32
C GLU A 67 10.08 13.14 -0.17
N ALA A 68 10.69 12.21 -0.91
CA ALA A 68 10.81 12.30 -2.36
C ALA A 68 9.44 12.42 -3.05
N LEU A 69 8.44 11.63 -2.64
CA LEU A 69 7.08 11.69 -3.21
C LEU A 69 6.38 13.00 -2.89
N LEU A 70 6.51 13.51 -1.65
CA LEU A 70 5.97 14.79 -1.23
C LEU A 70 6.60 15.96 -2.01
N GLN A 71 7.91 15.89 -2.30
CA GLN A 71 8.63 16.89 -3.08
C GLN A 71 8.26 16.83 -4.57
N THR A 72 8.12 15.62 -5.12
CA THR A 72 7.90 15.42 -6.56
C THR A 72 6.43 15.62 -6.96
N GLN A 73 5.49 15.22 -6.09
CA GLN A 73 4.05 15.20 -6.37
C GLN A 73 3.21 15.57 -5.13
N PRO A 74 3.30 16.82 -4.64
CA PRO A 74 2.54 17.29 -3.48
C PRO A 74 1.01 17.31 -3.69
N ASP A 75 0.55 17.33 -4.94
CA ASP A 75 -0.88 17.24 -5.29
C ASP A 75 -1.47 15.83 -5.12
N VAL A 76 -0.63 14.81 -5.06
CA VAL A 76 -1.02 13.38 -4.99
C VAL A 76 -0.73 12.80 -3.62
N PHE A 77 0.42 13.16 -3.05
CA PHE A 77 0.90 12.66 -1.78
C PHE A 77 0.74 13.70 -0.70
N ARG A 78 0.15 13.31 0.42
CA ARG A 78 0.03 14.14 1.61
C ARG A 78 0.46 13.37 2.83
N VAL A 79 0.96 14.10 3.82
CA VAL A 79 1.12 13.59 5.17
C VAL A 79 0.57 14.60 6.14
N THR A 80 -0.32 14.15 7.01
CA THR A 80 -0.81 14.95 8.13
C THR A 80 0.21 14.92 9.28
N PRO A 81 0.21 15.93 10.17
CA PRO A 81 1.09 15.93 11.36
C PRO A 81 0.99 14.64 12.19
N HIS A 82 -0.19 14.01 12.21
CA HIS A 82 -0.42 12.74 12.88
C HIS A 82 0.40 11.56 12.31
N TYR A 83 0.72 11.58 11.02
CA TYR A 83 1.53 10.55 10.34
C TYR A 83 2.98 10.99 10.13
N GLN A 84 3.40 12.13 10.67
CA GLN A 84 4.70 12.71 10.38
C GLN A 84 5.85 11.85 10.92
N ASP A 85 5.67 11.23 12.09
CA ASP A 85 6.60 10.27 12.71
C ASP A 85 6.37 8.81 12.28
N TRP A 86 5.46 8.57 11.33
CA TRP A 86 5.13 7.24 10.86
C TRP A 86 5.61 7.02 9.42
N PRO A 87 6.12 5.81 9.08
CA PRO A 87 6.53 5.45 7.72
C PRO A 87 5.30 5.17 6.84
N MET A 88 4.43 6.17 6.70
CA MET A 88 3.14 6.10 6.02
C MET A 88 2.88 7.39 5.25
N VAL A 89 2.31 7.25 4.07
CA VAL A 89 1.90 8.38 3.22
C VAL A 89 0.44 8.25 2.83
N ILE A 90 -0.28 9.36 2.84
CA ILE A 90 -1.64 9.43 2.31
C ILE A 90 -1.54 9.69 0.81
N VAL A 91 -2.18 8.85 0.02
CA VAL A 91 -2.25 8.92 -1.43
C VAL A 91 -3.67 9.24 -1.84
N GLN A 92 -3.83 10.27 -2.67
CA GLN A 92 -5.12 10.67 -3.20
C GLN A 92 -5.45 9.90 -4.49
N LEU A 93 -6.52 9.10 -4.47
CA LEU A 93 -6.98 8.29 -5.61
C LEU A 93 -7.54 9.14 -6.76
N THR A 94 -7.99 10.37 -6.45
CA THR A 94 -8.53 11.29 -7.46
C THR A 94 -7.48 11.82 -8.42
N THR A 95 -6.22 11.88 -7.99
CA THR A 95 -5.11 12.48 -8.77
C THR A 95 -4.00 11.47 -9.09
N VAL A 96 -3.84 10.40 -8.30
CA VAL A 96 -2.81 9.39 -8.54
C VAL A 96 -3.06 8.63 -9.84
N LYS A 97 -1.97 8.29 -10.55
CA LYS A 97 -2.02 7.45 -11.75
C LYS A 97 -1.96 5.97 -11.36
N ARG A 98 -2.71 5.12 -12.07
CA ARG A 98 -2.76 3.66 -11.85
C ARG A 98 -1.38 2.98 -11.78
N PRO A 99 -0.44 3.22 -12.73
CA PRO A 99 0.87 2.60 -12.67
C PRO A 99 1.69 3.04 -11.45
N LEU A 100 1.56 4.30 -11.03
CA LEU A 100 2.25 4.80 -9.84
C LEU A 100 1.70 4.15 -8.57
N LEU A 101 0.38 4.09 -8.45
CA LEU A 101 -0.29 3.40 -7.34
C LEU A 101 0.12 1.93 -7.25
N GLN A 102 0.16 1.23 -8.38
CA GLN A 102 0.57 -0.17 -8.45
C GLN A 102 2.01 -0.36 -7.97
N SER A 103 2.94 0.48 -8.43
CA SER A 103 4.34 0.44 -7.97
C SER A 103 4.44 0.65 -6.46
N LEU A 104 3.75 1.66 -5.92
CA LEU A 104 3.77 1.95 -4.48
C LEU A 104 3.19 0.82 -3.64
N LEU A 105 2.06 0.23 -4.05
CA LEU A 105 1.48 -0.93 -3.39
C LEU A 105 2.44 -2.12 -3.41
N LYS A 106 3.07 -2.39 -4.57
CA LYS A 106 4.04 -3.48 -4.72
C LYS A 106 5.27 -3.27 -3.83
N GLU A 107 5.79 -2.06 -3.74
CA GLU A 107 6.92 -1.73 -2.86
C GLU A 107 6.56 -1.86 -1.37
N ALA A 108 5.40 -1.34 -0.97
CA ALA A 108 4.90 -1.47 0.40
C ALA A 108 4.69 -2.94 0.78
N TRP A 109 4.12 -3.73 -0.14
CA TRP A 109 3.96 -5.17 0.00
C TRP A 109 5.32 -5.86 0.10
N ARG A 110 6.29 -5.59 -0.77
CA ARG A 110 7.64 -6.20 -0.72
C ARG A 110 8.33 -5.96 0.62
N ARG A 111 8.14 -4.78 1.22
CA ARG A 111 8.69 -4.43 2.54
C ARG A 111 8.02 -5.21 3.68
N CYS A 112 6.75 -5.55 3.54
CA CYS A 112 6.00 -6.29 4.56
C CYS A 112 6.07 -7.80 4.35
N ALA A 113 6.22 -8.24 3.10
CA ALA A 113 6.28 -9.63 2.69
C ALA A 113 7.42 -10.37 3.40
N SER A 114 7.15 -11.61 3.77
CA SER A 114 8.15 -12.51 4.36
C SER A 114 9.03 -13.09 3.26
N ALA A 115 10.24 -13.55 3.58
CA ALA A 115 11.15 -14.15 2.60
C ALA A 115 10.50 -15.30 1.80
N LYS A 116 9.61 -16.08 2.44
CA LYS A 116 8.82 -17.14 1.80
C LYS A 116 7.89 -16.61 0.70
N VAL A 117 7.25 -15.47 0.94
CA VAL A 117 6.32 -14.82 0.01
C VAL A 117 7.07 -14.15 -1.14
N LEU A 118 8.20 -13.51 -0.86
CA LEU A 118 9.07 -12.94 -1.90
C LEU A 118 9.62 -14.02 -2.85
N LYS A 119 9.93 -15.20 -2.31
CA LYS A 119 10.36 -16.34 -3.12
C LYS A 119 9.25 -16.87 -4.03
N ALA A 120 8.00 -16.84 -3.57
CA ALA A 120 6.84 -17.18 -4.39
C ALA A 120 6.60 -16.16 -5.52
N GLU A 121 6.85 -14.87 -5.28
CA GLU A 121 6.78 -13.84 -6.34
C GLU A 121 7.86 -14.03 -7.40
N LEU A 122 9.11 -14.25 -6.99
CA LEU A 122 10.23 -14.51 -7.91
C LEU A 122 10.01 -15.77 -8.75
N SER A 123 9.39 -16.80 -8.16
CA SER A 123 9.08 -18.03 -8.90
C SER A 123 7.95 -17.83 -9.92
N SER A 124 7.21 -16.73 -9.83
CA SER A 124 6.07 -16.40 -10.70
C SER A 124 6.36 -15.22 -11.66
N SER A 125 7.49 -14.51 -11.55
CA SER A 125 7.82 -13.37 -12.42
C SER A 125 9.34 -13.10 -12.47
N PRO A 126 9.98 -13.04 -13.66
CA PRO A 126 11.38 -12.63 -13.79
C PRO A 126 11.55 -11.10 -13.65
N GLU A 127 12.33 -10.67 -12.64
CA GLU A 127 12.90 -9.33 -12.38
C GLU A 127 11.96 -8.11 -12.18
N THR A 128 12.25 -7.08 -11.37
CA THR A 128 13.54 -6.43 -10.98
C THR A 128 13.62 -6.18 -9.46
N PRO A 129 14.82 -6.26 -8.83
CA PRO A 129 15.02 -5.97 -7.41
C PRO A 129 15.11 -4.45 -7.15
N SER A 130 14.17 -3.90 -6.37
CA SER A 130 14.27 -2.56 -5.77
C SER A 130 15.09 -2.67 -4.46
N PRO A 131 15.94 -1.70 -4.12
CA PRO A 131 17.02 -1.89 -3.15
C PRO A 131 16.50 -2.15 -1.74
N ARG A 132 17.18 -3.08 -1.06
CA ARG A 132 16.91 -3.52 0.30
C ARG A 132 17.11 -2.36 1.27
N THR A 133 16.05 -1.70 1.72
CA THR A 133 16.16 -0.83 2.89
C THR A 133 16.23 -1.66 4.17
N ALA A 134 17.32 -1.41 4.89
CA ALA A 134 17.73 -2.10 6.09
C ALA A 134 16.64 -2.13 7.17
N ARG A 135 16.46 -3.31 7.76
CA ARG A 135 15.60 -3.58 8.89
C ARG A 135 16.02 -2.74 10.10
N LYS A 136 15.44 -1.55 10.30
CA LYS A 136 15.46 -0.88 11.61
C LYS A 136 14.45 -1.55 12.53
N ARG A 137 14.96 -2.16 13.60
CA ARG A 137 14.20 -2.66 14.75
C ARG A 137 13.33 -1.50 15.28
N SER A 138 12.01 -1.65 15.24
CA SER A 138 11.11 -0.75 15.97
C SER A 138 11.43 -0.85 17.46
N PRO A 139 11.76 0.26 18.15
CA PRO A 139 12.03 0.21 19.57
C PRO A 139 10.74 -0.08 20.34
N GLY A 140 10.92 -0.82 21.44
CA GLY A 140 9.88 -1.42 22.23
C GLY A 140 8.86 -0.43 22.76
N ARG A 141 7.61 -0.90 22.76
CA ARG A 141 6.55 -0.42 23.63
C ARG A 141 6.98 -0.68 25.07
N LYS A 142 7.24 0.36 25.85
CA LYS A 142 7.18 0.28 27.32
C LYS A 142 6.28 1.39 27.84
N ALA A 143 5.49 0.96 28.83
CA ALA A 143 4.45 1.67 29.54
C ALA A 143 4.97 2.85 30.36
#